data_AF-A0A437NMT7-F1
#
_entry.id   AF-A0A437NMT7-F1
#
_cell.length_a   1.000
_cell.length_b   1.000
_cell.length_c   1.000
_cell.angle_alpha   90.00
_cell.angle_beta   90.00
_cell.angle_gamma   90.00
#
_symmetry.space_group_name_H-M   'P 1'
#
loop_
_entity.id
_entity.type
_entity.pdbx_description
1 polymer ?
#
loop_
_entity_poly.entity_id
_entity_poly.type
_entity_poly.pdbx_seq_one_letter_code
_entity_poly.pdbx_strand_id
1 'polypeptide(L)'
;MSIKVMTIVWSRAPVKSGELLLLLALSDNADDNGVAFPSVTYLASKARMTPRNVQLCLSNLERSGFIQIVPRGGPSGANKYRVNLKLLRDLPDEYVTTKGGDDAEGGEVDFTPKNFQGGEVGFTGGVKWASPGGEVGFTQTVNNHQLTSQGAQERAREDEISDEDDRADRKAVKRAFQRLVDGWPGFAGLSLESAERAFGKLTAEDRDAALRMRDPWLALLRKNGKDHTPAPSTYLRERLWEAVPQQQPSEGEHVVAAPFGKQWTVHVLRLLSSAPVEPPAPTAFQRQQIAAGGVAGHRVVLERLSRFGWPRVNSVLERAAEGKGVSITREEAQDLPETHAVAVDSPDFHHWRSAFDQRGWPWLKVPHGVKVIWFPIDGPQSLQSAGPPQQKAQSG
;
A
#
# COMPACT_ATOMS: atom_id res chain seq x y z
N MET A 1 -0.97 5.66 15.01
CA MET A 1 -0.43 6.89 14.39
C MET A 1 -0.53 7.99 15.42
N SER A 2 0.60 8.51 15.90
CA SER A 2 0.64 9.53 16.97
C SER A 2 1.39 10.78 16.51
N ILE A 3 0.63 11.86 16.31
CA ILE A 3 1.19 13.18 15.97
C ILE A 3 2.09 13.70 17.10
N LYS A 4 1.77 13.35 18.36
CA LYS A 4 2.55 13.77 19.55
C LYS A 4 3.96 13.19 19.52
N VAL A 5 4.11 11.90 19.19
CA VAL A 5 5.42 11.25 19.12
C VAL A 5 6.25 11.88 18.00
N MET A 6 5.66 12.09 16.82
CA MET A 6 6.35 12.72 15.70
C MET A 6 6.77 14.16 16.02
N THR A 7 5.93 14.93 16.73
CA THR A 7 6.26 16.31 17.18
C THR A 7 7.48 16.32 18.10
N ILE A 8 7.56 15.38 19.05
CA ILE A 8 8.70 15.24 19.95
C ILE A 8 9.98 14.89 19.17
N VAL A 9 9.89 13.99 18.18
CA VAL A 9 11.05 13.63 17.35
C VAL A 9 11.55 14.82 16.56
N TRP A 10 10.66 15.61 15.95
CA TRP A 10 11.06 16.81 15.22
C TRP A 10 11.77 17.85 16.09
N SER A 11 11.33 18.03 17.34
CA SER A 11 11.90 19.06 18.20
C SER A 11 13.16 18.64 18.95
N ARG A 12 13.26 17.35 19.34
CA ARG A 12 14.24 16.90 20.33
C ARG A 12 15.15 15.75 19.90
N ALA A 13 14.93 15.12 18.75
CA ALA A 13 15.78 13.99 18.36
C ALA A 13 17.14 14.47 17.81
N PRO A 14 18.28 14.09 18.43
CA PRO A 14 19.60 14.56 18.05
C PRO A 14 20.21 13.63 16.97
N VAL A 15 19.39 13.23 16.00
CA VAL A 15 19.77 12.36 14.89
C VAL A 15 19.51 13.06 13.57
N LYS A 16 20.27 12.72 12.53
CA LYS A 16 20.20 13.38 11.22
C LYS A 16 19.99 12.36 10.11
N SER A 17 19.71 12.87 8.91
CA SER A 17 19.66 12.07 7.67
C SER A 17 18.79 10.81 7.81
N GLY A 18 19.35 9.63 7.55
CA GLY A 18 18.55 8.42 7.48
C GLY A 18 18.01 7.91 8.81
N GLU A 19 18.72 8.15 9.91
CA GLU A 19 18.26 7.81 11.25
C GLU A 19 17.07 8.67 11.67
N LEU A 20 17.09 9.96 11.33
CA LEU A 20 15.96 10.86 11.55
C LEU A 20 14.73 10.41 10.74
N LEU A 21 14.90 10.10 9.45
CA LEU A 21 13.80 9.62 8.62
C LEU A 21 13.19 8.32 9.15
N LEU A 22 14.01 7.39 9.64
CA LEU A 22 13.54 6.15 10.26
C LEU A 22 12.81 6.40 11.57
N LEU A 23 13.35 7.26 12.43
CA LEU A 23 12.74 7.58 13.72
C LEU A 23 11.39 8.28 13.51
N LEU A 24 11.28 9.18 12.52
CA LEU A 24 10.02 9.79 12.10
C LEU A 24 9.05 8.76 11.48
N ALA A 25 9.52 7.86 10.63
CA ALA A 25 8.69 6.81 10.04
C ALA A 25 8.11 5.85 11.10
N LEU A 26 8.91 5.50 12.11
CA LEU A 26 8.47 4.74 13.29
C LEU A 26 7.45 5.53 14.11
N SER A 27 7.70 6.82 14.35
CA SER A 27 6.83 7.71 15.11
C SER A 27 5.46 7.90 14.47
N ASP A 28 5.42 8.05 13.15
CA ASP A 28 4.16 8.12 12.42
C ASP A 28 3.36 6.82 12.57
N ASN A 29 4.01 5.66 12.64
CA ASN A 29 3.31 4.39 12.86
C ASN A 29 3.04 4.08 14.34
N ALA A 30 3.56 4.87 15.28
CA ALA A 30 3.46 4.60 16.70
C ALA A 30 2.06 4.94 17.26
N ASP A 31 1.71 4.30 18.38
CA ASP A 31 0.67 4.77 19.29
C ASP A 31 1.19 5.90 20.20
N ASP A 32 0.33 6.43 21.08
CA ASP A 32 0.71 7.50 22.02
C ASP A 32 1.76 7.07 23.07
N ASN A 33 2.03 5.76 23.19
CA ASN A 33 3.08 5.21 24.04
C ASN A 33 4.40 4.96 23.27
N GLY A 34 4.47 5.34 21.99
CA GLY A 34 5.64 5.16 21.15
C GLY A 34 5.80 3.74 20.59
N VAL A 35 4.78 2.88 20.67
CA VAL A 35 4.85 1.49 20.18
C VAL A 35 4.38 1.41 18.74
N ALA A 36 5.17 0.78 17.87
CA ALA A 36 4.91 0.62 16.44
C ALA A 36 5.25 -0.80 15.95
N PHE A 37 4.61 -1.25 14.88
CA PHE A 37 4.84 -2.57 14.25
C PHE A 37 5.07 -2.55 12.72
N PRO A 38 5.73 -1.53 12.13
CA PRO A 38 5.95 -1.52 10.69
C PRO A 38 6.96 -2.59 10.26
N SER A 39 6.80 -3.14 9.05
CA SER A 39 7.78 -4.05 8.47
C SER A 39 9.02 -3.28 7.98
N VAL A 40 10.17 -3.96 7.90
CA VAL A 40 11.41 -3.38 7.33
C VAL A 40 11.19 -2.91 5.89
N THR A 41 10.42 -3.66 5.09
CA THR A 41 10.07 -3.27 3.71
C THR A 41 9.26 -1.98 3.66
N TYR A 42 8.30 -1.84 4.58
CA TYR A 42 7.51 -0.61 4.70
C TYR A 42 8.41 0.58 5.12
N LEU A 43 9.29 0.39 6.10
CA LEU A 43 10.24 1.42 6.53
C LEU A 43 11.19 1.83 5.41
N ALA A 44 11.69 0.88 4.62
CA ALA A 44 12.53 1.14 3.45
C ALA A 44 11.82 2.01 2.42
N SER A 45 10.58 1.66 2.05
CA SER A 45 9.78 2.45 1.12
C SER A 45 9.52 3.86 1.68
N LYS A 46 9.08 3.95 2.93
CA LYS A 46 8.70 5.22 3.58
C LYS A 46 9.87 6.17 3.76
N ALA A 47 11.04 5.66 4.15
CA ALA A 47 12.25 6.45 4.34
C ALA A 47 13.09 6.59 3.06
N ARG A 48 12.64 6.01 1.93
CA ARG A 48 13.36 5.99 0.64
C ARG A 48 14.78 5.42 0.77
N MET A 49 14.89 4.27 1.44
CA MET A 49 16.16 3.59 1.72
C MET A 49 16.12 2.13 1.28
N THR A 50 17.30 1.57 1.02
CA THR A 50 17.42 0.13 0.84
C THR A 50 17.18 -0.61 2.17
N PRO A 51 16.68 -1.86 2.14
CA PRO A 51 16.46 -2.64 3.36
C PRO A 51 17.72 -2.81 4.23
N ARG A 52 18.89 -2.90 3.59
CA ARG A 52 20.19 -2.96 4.27
C ARG A 52 20.48 -1.69 5.06
N ASN A 53 20.22 -0.52 4.47
CA ASN A 53 20.43 0.76 5.15
C ASN A 53 19.41 0.98 6.28
N VAL A 54 18.17 0.52 6.11
CA VAL A 54 17.15 0.51 7.19
C VAL A 54 17.64 -0.30 8.37
N GLN A 55 18.15 -1.51 8.16
CA GLN A 55 18.68 -2.35 9.24
C GLN A 55 19.87 -1.70 9.96
N LEU A 56 20.77 -1.05 9.21
CA LEU A 56 21.88 -0.29 9.79
C LEU A 56 21.37 0.87 10.67
N CYS A 57 20.48 1.71 10.17
CA CYS A 57 19.90 2.83 10.92
C CYS A 57 19.12 2.35 12.15
N LEU A 58 18.34 1.27 12.04
CA LEU A 58 17.63 0.66 13.17
C LEU A 58 18.61 0.19 14.25
N SER A 59 19.71 -0.45 13.87
CA SER A 59 20.74 -0.89 14.82
C SER A 59 21.42 0.29 15.52
N ASN A 60 21.68 1.38 14.79
CA ASN A 60 22.27 2.60 15.37
C ASN A 60 21.30 3.30 16.33
N LEU A 61 20.02 3.44 15.95
CA LEU A 61 18.98 4.03 16.79
C LEU A 61 18.75 3.21 18.06
N GLU A 62 18.80 1.88 17.98
CA GLU A 62 18.69 0.99 19.14
C GLU A 62 19.93 1.10 20.04
N ARG A 63 21.13 1.08 19.45
CA ARG A 63 22.39 1.27 20.20
C ARG A 63 22.45 2.61 20.93
N SER A 64 21.88 3.65 20.33
CA SER A 64 21.78 5.00 20.91
C SER A 64 20.63 5.15 21.90
N GLY A 65 19.81 4.10 22.09
CA GLY A 65 18.72 4.07 23.07
C GLY A 65 17.45 4.82 22.67
N PHE A 66 17.38 5.36 21.44
CA PHE A 66 16.19 6.08 20.94
C PHE A 66 15.03 5.15 20.62
N ILE A 67 15.33 3.89 20.29
CA ILE A 67 14.32 2.86 20.09
C ILE A 67 14.72 1.57 20.80
N GLN A 68 13.74 0.72 21.05
CA GLN A 68 13.93 -0.68 21.43
C GLN A 68 13.28 -1.56 20.36
N ILE A 69 13.98 -2.59 19.89
CA ILE A 69 13.46 -3.57 18.94
C ILE A 69 13.18 -4.87 19.68
N VAL A 70 11.94 -5.34 19.60
CA VAL A 70 11.50 -6.64 20.11
C VAL A 70 11.18 -7.52 18.91
N PRO A 71 12.08 -8.43 18.51
CA PRO A 71 11.86 -9.33 17.39
C PRO A 71 10.60 -10.17 17.62
N ARG A 72 9.76 -10.30 16.58
CA ARG A 72 8.49 -11.05 16.65
C ARG A 72 7.54 -10.65 17.79
N GLY A 73 7.68 -9.43 18.33
CA GLY A 73 6.87 -8.92 19.43
C GLY A 73 5.54 -8.28 19.01
N GLY A 74 5.22 -8.29 17.71
CA GLY A 74 4.02 -7.70 17.13
C GLY A 74 3.03 -8.72 16.58
N PRO A 75 1.85 -8.25 16.12
CA PRO A 75 0.86 -9.09 15.46
C PRO A 75 1.48 -9.89 14.31
N SER A 76 1.11 -11.17 14.20
CA SER A 76 1.59 -12.08 13.15
C SER A 76 3.12 -12.23 13.07
N GLY A 77 3.83 -12.05 14.20
CA GLY A 77 5.29 -12.23 14.26
C GLY A 77 6.10 -11.07 13.67
N ALA A 78 5.48 -9.91 13.44
CA ALA A 78 6.20 -8.69 13.07
C ALA A 78 7.11 -8.21 14.20
N ASN A 79 8.16 -7.46 13.85
CA ASN A 79 8.98 -6.78 14.85
C ASN A 79 8.18 -5.68 15.53
N LYS A 80 8.32 -5.59 16.85
CA LYS A 80 7.77 -4.50 17.65
C LYS A 80 8.87 -3.48 17.91
N TYR A 81 8.60 -2.23 17.62
CA TYR A 81 9.47 -1.09 17.89
C TYR A 81 8.86 -0.26 19.01
N ARG A 82 9.69 0.23 19.92
CA ARG A 82 9.26 1.20 20.95
C ARG A 82 10.19 2.40 20.91
N VAL A 83 9.64 3.57 20.59
CA VAL A 83 10.34 4.85 20.68
C VAL A 83 10.52 5.22 22.15
N ASN A 84 11.72 5.61 22.54
CA ASN A 84 12.04 6.00 23.91
C ASN A 84 11.62 7.45 24.17
N LEU A 85 10.32 7.64 24.43
CA LEU A 85 9.74 8.95 24.67
C LEU A 85 10.30 9.65 25.91
N LYS A 86 10.74 8.88 26.91
CA LYS A 86 11.37 9.44 28.11
C LYS A 86 12.70 10.12 27.74
N LEU A 87 13.57 9.37 27.07
CA LEU A 87 14.86 9.90 26.59
C LEU A 87 14.67 11.14 25.72
N LEU A 88 13.74 11.10 24.76
CA LEU A 88 13.49 12.25 23.87
C LEU A 88 12.91 13.46 24.61
N ARG A 89 12.12 13.27 25.67
CA ARG A 89 11.58 14.39 26.47
C ARG A 89 12.61 14.98 27.42
N ASP A 90 13.64 14.23 27.80
CA ASP A 90 14.71 14.72 28.67
C ASP A 90 15.78 15.51 27.89
N LEU A 91 15.74 15.46 26.55
CA LEU A 91 16.64 16.23 25.68
C LEU A 91 16.17 17.69 25.49
N PRO A 92 17.11 18.62 25.27
CA PRO A 92 16.80 20.03 25.00
C PRO A 92 15.97 20.17 23.72
N ASP A 93 15.17 21.23 23.67
CA ASP A 93 14.44 21.63 22.48
C ASP A 93 15.40 22.34 21.52
N GLU A 94 16.20 21.56 20.79
CA GLU A 94 17.23 22.08 19.87
C GLU A 94 16.63 22.69 18.60
N TYR A 95 15.40 22.33 18.25
CA TYR A 95 14.72 22.75 17.03
C TYR A 95 13.39 23.45 17.32
N VAL A 96 13.43 24.51 18.14
CA VAL A 96 12.31 25.45 18.23
C VAL A 96 12.19 26.16 16.88
N THR A 97 11.23 25.72 16.06
CA THR A 97 10.81 26.48 14.88
C THR A 97 10.02 27.71 15.35
N THR A 98 10.72 28.77 15.76
CA THR A 98 10.09 30.08 15.80
C THR A 98 9.70 30.43 14.38
N LYS A 99 8.39 30.43 14.09
CA LYS A 99 7.87 31.20 12.95
C LYS A 99 8.03 32.69 13.28
N GLY A 100 9.23 33.24 13.08
CA GLY A 100 9.50 34.66 12.89
C GLY A 100 10.21 34.77 11.54
N GLY A 101 9.73 35.58 10.59
CA GLY A 101 9.86 37.02 10.70
C GLY A 101 11.33 37.33 10.42
N ASP A 102 11.64 37.67 9.18
CA ASP A 102 12.94 38.22 8.81
C ASP A 102 13.26 39.32 9.82
N ASP A 103 14.41 39.20 10.50
CA ASP A 103 15.08 40.14 11.40
C ASP A 103 15.45 39.51 12.77
N ALA A 104 16.57 38.78 12.81
CA ALA A 104 17.42 38.71 14.00
C ALA A 104 18.85 38.27 13.63
N GLU A 105 19.81 39.09 14.04
CA GLU A 105 21.25 38.95 13.84
C GLU A 105 21.86 37.69 14.47
N GLY A 106 22.82 37.12 13.73
CA GLY A 106 24.13 36.67 14.23
C GLY A 106 24.20 35.94 15.57
N GLY A 107 24.13 34.62 15.52
CA GLY A 107 24.68 33.73 16.54
C GLY A 107 25.52 32.65 15.87
N GLU A 108 26.83 32.87 15.77
CA GLU A 108 27.81 31.88 15.32
C GLU A 108 27.89 30.77 16.37
N VAL A 109 27.34 29.58 16.04
CA VAL A 109 27.62 28.35 16.78
C VAL A 109 28.56 27.50 15.93
N ASP A 110 29.85 27.66 16.20
CA ASP A 110 30.92 26.80 15.69
C ASP A 110 30.73 25.38 16.25
N PHE A 111 30.24 24.49 15.39
CA PHE A 111 30.39 23.06 15.58
C PHE A 111 30.92 22.47 14.28
N THR A 112 32.24 22.49 14.12
CA THR A 112 32.96 21.66 13.17
C THR A 112 32.82 20.17 13.55
N PRO A 113 32.14 19.33 12.74
CA PRO A 113 32.25 17.89 12.88
C PRO A 113 33.44 17.43 12.03
N LYS A 114 34.51 16.96 12.68
CA LYS A 114 35.51 16.12 12.02
C LYS A 114 34.79 14.88 11.49
N ASN A 115 35.07 14.55 10.22
CA ASN A 115 34.53 13.45 9.41
C ASN A 115 33.15 13.70 8.77
N PHE A 116 33.16 14.61 7.80
CA PHE A 116 32.27 14.54 6.65
C PHE A 116 32.96 13.74 5.54
N GLN A 117 32.47 12.54 5.23
CA GLN A 117 32.60 11.96 3.90
C GLN A 117 31.18 11.77 3.37
N GLY A 118 30.73 12.80 2.66
CA GLY A 118 29.56 12.74 1.79
C GLY A 118 29.79 11.69 0.71
N GLY A 119 28.72 11.03 0.30
CA GLY A 119 28.74 9.89 -0.60
C GLY A 119 29.42 10.21 -1.94
N GLU A 120 30.46 9.44 -2.22
CA GLU A 120 30.84 9.06 -3.58
C GLU A 120 30.35 7.63 -3.85
N VAL A 121 29.60 7.49 -4.93
CA VAL A 121 29.39 6.21 -5.61
C VAL A 121 30.72 5.78 -6.22
N GLY A 122 31.49 4.97 -5.48
CA GLY A 122 32.82 4.54 -5.91
C GLY A 122 33.47 3.50 -5.00
N PHE A 123 32.79 2.39 -4.70
CA PHE A 123 33.44 1.24 -4.04
C PHE A 123 33.92 0.25 -5.10
N THR A 124 35.09 0.51 -5.70
CA THR A 124 35.93 -0.55 -6.29
C THR A 124 37.05 -0.84 -5.30
N GLY A 125 36.88 -1.87 -4.48
CA GLY A 125 37.94 -2.37 -3.61
C GLY A 125 39.07 -2.97 -4.46
N GLY A 126 40.07 -2.16 -4.78
CA GLY A 126 41.32 -2.61 -5.39
C GLY A 126 42.11 -3.51 -4.43
N VAL A 127 42.41 -4.73 -4.89
CA VAL A 127 43.33 -5.65 -4.21
C VAL A 127 44.75 -5.12 -4.39
N LYS A 128 45.44 -4.81 -3.29
CA LYS A 128 46.87 -4.48 -3.27
C LYS A 128 47.69 -5.74 -3.58
N TRP A 129 48.44 -5.73 -4.68
CA TRP A 129 49.56 -6.63 -4.87
C TRP A 129 50.79 -6.04 -4.18
N ALA A 130 51.35 -6.78 -3.23
CA ALA A 130 52.65 -6.48 -2.63
C ALA A 130 53.62 -7.59 -3.05
N SER A 131 54.54 -7.27 -3.97
CA SER A 131 55.98 -7.56 -3.84
C SER A 131 56.77 -7.18 -5.11
N PRO A 132 58.09 -6.93 -4.99
CA PRO A 132 58.84 -6.06 -5.90
C PRO A 132 59.85 -6.80 -6.80
N GLY A 133 60.15 -6.18 -7.94
CA GLY A 133 61.48 -6.26 -8.58
C GLY A 133 61.68 -7.37 -9.62
N GLY A 134 62.07 -6.96 -10.83
CA GLY A 134 62.54 -7.87 -11.88
C GLY A 134 62.56 -7.21 -13.26
N GLU A 135 63.56 -6.36 -13.50
CA GLU A 135 63.84 -5.74 -14.79
C GLU A 135 64.38 -6.72 -15.85
N VAL A 136 63.91 -6.50 -17.08
CA VAL A 136 64.48 -6.71 -18.44
C VAL A 136 65.67 -7.65 -18.69
N GLY A 137 65.51 -8.54 -19.70
CA GLY A 137 66.63 -9.06 -20.51
C GLY A 137 66.29 -10.25 -21.42
N PHE A 138 66.09 -9.99 -22.72
CA PHE A 138 66.32 -10.79 -23.95
C PHE A 138 66.62 -12.31 -23.82
N THR A 139 65.99 -13.24 -24.56
CA THR A 139 66.25 -13.56 -25.99
C THR A 139 65.09 -14.29 -26.71
N GLN A 140 65.00 -14.09 -28.02
CA GLN A 140 64.15 -14.81 -28.98
C GLN A 140 64.54 -16.28 -29.18
N THR A 141 63.56 -17.17 -29.42
CA THR A 141 63.63 -18.19 -30.47
C THR A 141 62.23 -18.61 -30.95
N VAL A 142 62.16 -18.98 -32.22
CA VAL A 142 60.97 -19.20 -33.06
C VAL A 142 60.53 -20.67 -33.08
N ASN A 143 59.22 -20.85 -33.28
CA ASN A 143 58.47 -21.98 -33.89
C ASN A 143 57.92 -23.15 -33.05
N ASN A 144 56.59 -23.07 -32.91
CA ASN A 144 55.58 -23.95 -33.51
C ASN A 144 54.94 -25.03 -32.61
N HIS A 145 53.61 -25.14 -32.81
CA HIS A 145 52.63 -26.21 -32.57
C HIS A 145 52.61 -26.99 -31.25
N GLN A 146 51.52 -26.81 -30.48
CA GLN A 146 50.45 -27.83 -30.35
C GLN A 146 49.20 -27.24 -29.68
N LEU A 147 48.08 -27.27 -30.41
CA LEU A 147 46.73 -27.16 -29.83
C LEU A 147 46.48 -28.41 -28.97
N THR A 148 46.26 -28.23 -27.67
CA THR A 148 45.40 -29.08 -26.81
C THR A 148 45.44 -28.58 -25.36
N SER A 149 44.45 -27.78 -24.95
CA SER A 149 43.99 -27.70 -23.54
C SER A 149 42.82 -26.75 -23.30
N GLN A 150 42.47 -25.83 -24.21
CA GLN A 150 41.40 -24.86 -23.95
C GLN A 150 40.00 -25.49 -23.80
N GLY A 151 39.66 -26.54 -24.57
CA GLY A 151 38.33 -27.15 -24.49
C GLY A 151 38.01 -27.93 -23.20
N ALA A 152 39.02 -28.36 -22.43
CA ALA A 152 38.79 -29.08 -21.17
C ALA A 152 38.54 -28.13 -19.98
N GLN A 153 39.19 -26.96 -19.97
CA GLN A 153 38.95 -25.93 -18.96
C GLN A 153 37.69 -25.12 -19.24
N GLU A 154 37.32 -24.95 -20.51
CA GLU A 154 36.09 -24.27 -20.92
C GLU A 154 34.85 -25.14 -20.62
N ARG A 155 34.88 -26.44 -20.95
CA ARG A 155 33.83 -27.38 -20.53
C ARG A 155 33.71 -27.53 -19.02
N ALA A 156 34.82 -27.63 -18.28
CA ALA A 156 34.77 -27.73 -16.82
C ALA A 156 34.16 -26.47 -16.18
N ARG A 157 34.39 -25.28 -16.76
CA ARG A 157 33.77 -24.03 -16.31
C ARG A 157 32.30 -23.92 -16.71
N GLU A 158 31.94 -24.35 -17.91
CA GLU A 158 30.55 -24.44 -18.35
C GLU A 158 29.75 -25.44 -17.49
N ASP A 159 30.34 -26.58 -17.15
CA ASP A 159 29.75 -27.60 -16.28
C ASP A 159 29.62 -27.08 -14.82
N GLU A 160 30.63 -26.38 -14.28
CA GLU A 160 30.55 -25.76 -12.94
C GLU A 160 29.51 -24.63 -12.86
N ILE A 161 29.41 -23.77 -13.89
CA ILE A 161 28.39 -22.71 -13.96
C ILE A 161 26.99 -23.33 -14.09
N SER A 162 26.84 -24.35 -14.93
CA SER A 162 25.60 -25.12 -15.09
C SER A 162 25.14 -25.75 -13.76
N ASP A 163 26.04 -26.37 -13.00
CA ASP A 163 25.73 -26.99 -11.71
C ASP A 163 25.36 -25.98 -10.61
N GLU A 164 25.97 -24.79 -10.62
CA GLU A 164 25.63 -23.69 -9.71
C GLU A 164 24.25 -23.10 -10.02
N ASP A 165 23.95 -22.85 -11.30
CA ASP A 165 22.65 -22.34 -11.75
C ASP A 165 21.53 -23.34 -11.44
N ASP A 166 21.74 -24.62 -11.72
CA ASP A 166 20.84 -25.71 -11.38
C ASP A 166 20.57 -25.79 -9.86
N ARG A 167 21.60 -25.56 -9.03
CA ARG A 167 21.46 -25.55 -7.57
C ARG A 167 20.70 -24.31 -7.10
N ALA A 168 20.94 -23.15 -7.70
CA ALA A 168 20.22 -21.92 -7.41
C ALA A 168 18.73 -22.06 -7.75
N ASP A 169 18.41 -22.66 -8.89
CA ASP A 169 17.05 -22.91 -9.35
C ASP A 169 16.31 -23.89 -8.44
N ARG A 170 16.93 -25.03 -8.08
CA ARG A 170 16.35 -25.97 -7.09
C ARG A 170 16.04 -25.29 -5.77
N LYS A 171 16.91 -24.39 -5.30
CA LYS A 171 16.71 -23.62 -4.06
C LYS A 171 15.58 -22.58 -4.22
N ALA A 172 15.47 -21.93 -5.37
CA ALA A 172 14.40 -21.00 -5.68
C ALA A 172 13.04 -21.71 -5.73
N VAL A 173 12.95 -22.86 -6.40
CA VAL A 173 11.74 -23.72 -6.46
C VAL A 173 11.32 -24.12 -5.04
N LYS A 174 12.24 -24.59 -4.20
CA LYS A 174 11.93 -24.99 -2.83
C LYS A 174 11.42 -23.82 -1.97
N ARG A 175 12.01 -22.63 -2.13
CA ARG A 175 11.53 -21.41 -1.45
C ARG A 175 10.13 -21.01 -1.92
N ALA A 176 9.87 -21.09 -3.22
CA ALA A 176 8.56 -20.81 -3.80
C ALA A 176 7.50 -21.80 -3.28
N PHE A 177 7.84 -23.09 -3.23
CA PHE A 177 6.99 -24.12 -2.61
C PHE A 177 6.68 -23.80 -1.15
N GLN A 178 7.71 -23.45 -0.35
CA GLN A 178 7.52 -23.12 1.05
C GLN A 178 6.58 -21.91 1.23
N ARG A 179 6.68 -20.89 0.38
CA ARG A 179 5.73 -19.75 0.39
C ARG A 179 4.31 -20.18 0.07
N LEU A 180 4.13 -21.11 -0.86
CA LEU A 180 2.81 -21.60 -1.25
C LEU A 180 2.12 -22.32 -0.09
N VAL A 181 2.83 -23.20 0.61
CA VAL A 181 2.26 -24.02 1.67
C VAL A 181 2.25 -23.35 3.05
N ASP A 182 2.96 -22.24 3.22
CA ASP A 182 2.96 -21.48 4.46
C ASP A 182 1.54 -21.00 4.83
N GLY A 183 1.10 -21.35 6.04
CA GLY A 183 -0.25 -21.04 6.51
C GLY A 183 -1.38 -21.86 5.86
N TRP A 184 -1.09 -22.99 5.19
CA TRP A 184 -2.13 -23.81 4.57
C TRP A 184 -3.13 -24.39 5.61
N PRO A 185 -4.44 -24.12 5.49
CA PRO A 185 -5.42 -24.54 6.49
C PRO A 185 -5.48 -26.06 6.66
N GLY A 186 -5.33 -26.55 7.90
CA GLY A 186 -5.49 -27.98 8.24
C GLY A 186 -4.29 -28.88 7.94
N PHE A 187 -3.16 -28.32 7.48
CA PHE A 187 -1.98 -29.11 7.09
C PHE A 187 -0.69 -28.73 7.86
N ALA A 188 -0.81 -27.92 8.93
CA ALA A 188 0.32 -27.56 9.77
C ALA A 188 0.93 -28.82 10.43
N GLY A 189 2.23 -29.03 10.22
CA GLY A 189 2.98 -30.16 10.80
C GLY A 189 2.82 -31.50 10.07
N LEU A 190 2.06 -31.58 8.98
CA LEU A 190 1.97 -32.78 8.15
C LEU A 190 3.07 -32.81 7.07
N SER A 191 3.46 -34.02 6.64
CA SER A 191 4.40 -34.17 5.52
C SER A 191 3.75 -33.70 4.21
N LEU A 192 4.46 -32.84 3.48
CA LEU A 192 4.00 -32.26 2.22
C LEU A 192 4.81 -32.76 1.01
N GLU A 193 5.51 -33.89 1.12
CA GLU A 193 6.35 -34.44 0.05
C GLU A 193 5.60 -34.63 -1.28
N SER A 194 4.34 -35.09 -1.22
CA SER A 194 3.50 -35.24 -2.41
C SER A 194 3.20 -33.90 -3.09
N ALA A 195 3.01 -32.84 -2.30
CA ALA A 195 2.82 -31.49 -2.80
C ALA A 195 4.13 -30.89 -3.33
N GLU A 196 5.27 -31.14 -2.68
CA GLU A 196 6.59 -30.69 -3.14
C GLU A 196 6.92 -31.31 -4.50
N ARG A 197 6.67 -32.61 -4.67
CA ARG A 197 6.82 -33.31 -5.95
C ARG A 197 5.86 -32.78 -7.02
N ALA A 198 4.61 -32.45 -6.66
CA ALA A 198 3.65 -31.87 -7.59
C ALA A 198 4.10 -30.46 -8.04
N PHE A 199 4.59 -29.63 -7.10
CA PHE A 199 5.07 -28.28 -7.39
C PHE A 199 6.32 -28.30 -8.28
N GLY A 200 7.25 -29.24 -8.03
CA GLY A 200 8.48 -29.37 -8.84
C GLY A 200 8.23 -29.79 -10.29
N LYS A 201 7.06 -30.35 -10.61
CA LYS A 201 6.66 -30.70 -11.98
C LYS A 201 6.06 -29.53 -12.77
N LEU A 202 5.70 -28.43 -12.10
CA LEU A 202 5.10 -27.27 -12.74
C LEU A 202 6.17 -26.38 -13.41
N THR A 203 5.80 -25.76 -14.53
CA THR A 203 6.63 -24.74 -15.18
C THR A 203 6.85 -23.54 -14.25
N ALA A 204 7.83 -22.69 -14.53
CA ALA A 204 8.04 -21.48 -13.71
C ALA A 204 6.78 -20.59 -13.68
N GLU A 205 6.15 -20.39 -14.84
CA GLU A 205 4.91 -19.62 -14.97
C GLU A 205 3.75 -20.22 -14.18
N ASP A 206 3.58 -21.55 -14.23
CA ASP A 206 2.52 -22.24 -13.49
C ASP A 206 2.75 -22.17 -11.97
N ARG A 207 4.02 -22.22 -11.53
CA ARG A 207 4.38 -22.06 -10.11
C ARG A 207 4.02 -20.66 -9.62
N ASP A 208 4.30 -19.63 -10.42
CA ASP A 208 3.96 -18.25 -10.09
C ASP A 208 2.45 -18.00 -10.11
N ALA A 209 1.73 -18.57 -11.09
CA ALA A 209 0.28 -18.53 -11.14
C ALA A 209 -0.35 -19.22 -9.92
N ALA A 210 0.11 -20.42 -9.57
CA ALA A 210 -0.36 -21.16 -8.40
C ALA A 210 -0.10 -20.41 -7.10
N LEU A 211 1.05 -19.72 -6.97
CA LEU A 211 1.36 -18.86 -5.84
C LEU A 211 0.42 -17.65 -5.76
N ARG A 212 0.28 -16.91 -6.87
CA ARG A 212 -0.54 -15.69 -6.95
C ARG A 212 -2.01 -15.94 -6.61
N MET A 213 -2.54 -17.07 -7.08
CA MET A 213 -3.96 -17.38 -7.00
C MET A 213 -4.35 -18.21 -5.77
N ARG A 214 -3.40 -18.59 -4.91
CA ARG A 214 -3.65 -19.40 -3.70
C ARG A 214 -4.68 -18.75 -2.78
N ASP A 215 -4.43 -17.52 -2.36
CA ASP A 215 -5.29 -16.82 -1.40
C ASP A 215 -6.66 -16.45 -2.01
N PRO A 216 -6.73 -15.96 -3.27
CA PRO A 216 -7.99 -15.81 -3.99
C PRO A 216 -8.81 -17.10 -4.05
N TRP A 217 -8.18 -18.25 -4.31
CA TRP A 217 -8.85 -19.54 -4.35
C TRP A 217 -9.36 -20.00 -2.98
N LEU A 218 -8.55 -19.85 -1.93
CA LEU A 218 -8.99 -20.14 -0.55
C LEU A 218 -10.17 -19.24 -0.13
N ALA A 219 -10.19 -17.99 -0.56
CA ALA A 219 -11.32 -17.08 -0.33
C ALA A 219 -12.58 -17.53 -1.10
N LEU A 220 -12.43 -18.01 -2.34
CA LEU A 220 -13.53 -18.56 -3.14
C LEU A 220 -14.16 -19.78 -2.47
N LEU A 221 -13.35 -20.70 -1.92
CA LEU A 221 -13.85 -21.87 -1.19
C LEU A 221 -14.71 -21.49 0.02
N ARG A 222 -14.23 -20.53 0.82
CA ARG A 222 -14.97 -20.02 1.99
C ARG A 222 -16.28 -19.37 1.57
N LYS A 223 -16.28 -18.58 0.47
CA LYS A 223 -17.49 -17.94 -0.06
C LYS A 223 -18.53 -18.95 -0.55
N ASN A 224 -18.08 -20.08 -1.09
CA ASN A 224 -18.95 -21.15 -1.59
C ASN A 224 -19.44 -22.10 -0.48
N GLY A 225 -19.20 -21.79 0.80
CA GLY A 225 -19.67 -22.59 1.93
C GLY A 225 -18.99 -23.96 2.05
N LYS A 226 -17.80 -24.14 1.47
CA LYS A 226 -17.02 -25.37 1.63
C LYS A 226 -16.13 -25.26 2.87
N ASP A 227 -16.43 -26.05 3.90
CA ASP A 227 -15.67 -26.08 5.17
C ASP A 227 -14.36 -26.87 5.06
N HIS A 228 -14.26 -27.79 4.08
CA HIS A 228 -13.05 -28.57 3.86
C HIS A 228 -12.11 -27.88 2.87
N THR A 229 -10.88 -27.60 3.31
CA THR A 229 -9.80 -27.13 2.44
C THR A 229 -9.04 -28.32 1.87
N PRO A 230 -9.02 -28.53 0.54
CA PRO A 230 -8.23 -29.59 -0.09
C PRO A 230 -6.75 -29.51 0.26
N ALA A 231 -6.06 -30.66 0.19
CA ALA A 231 -4.62 -30.73 0.39
C ALA A 231 -3.85 -29.86 -0.63
N PRO A 232 -2.68 -29.31 -0.26
CA PRO A 232 -1.84 -28.57 -1.21
C PRO A 232 -1.48 -29.40 -2.45
N SER A 233 -1.31 -30.71 -2.31
CA SER A 233 -1.07 -31.62 -3.44
C SER A 233 -2.24 -31.69 -4.42
N THR A 234 -3.48 -31.63 -3.93
CA THR A 234 -4.69 -31.58 -4.76
C THR A 234 -4.78 -30.25 -5.50
N TYR A 235 -4.55 -29.13 -4.79
CA TYR A 235 -4.49 -27.81 -5.41
C TYR A 235 -3.49 -27.74 -6.57
N LEU A 236 -2.31 -28.33 -6.37
CA LEU A 236 -1.22 -28.34 -7.35
C LEU A 236 -1.50 -29.26 -8.55
N ARG A 237 -1.97 -30.48 -8.29
CA ARG A 237 -2.20 -31.50 -9.32
C ARG A 237 -3.41 -31.21 -10.19
N GLU A 238 -4.48 -30.68 -9.61
CA GLU A 238 -5.73 -30.39 -10.31
C GLU A 238 -5.80 -28.96 -10.85
N ARG A 239 -4.70 -28.19 -10.74
CA ARG A 239 -4.61 -26.81 -11.24
C ARG A 239 -5.73 -25.91 -10.73
N LEU A 240 -6.10 -26.07 -9.46
CA LEU A 240 -7.31 -25.42 -8.91
C LEU A 240 -7.24 -23.89 -8.91
N TRP A 241 -6.05 -23.30 -9.08
CA TRP A 241 -5.88 -21.86 -9.30
C TRP A 241 -6.56 -21.34 -10.56
N GLU A 242 -6.77 -22.17 -11.58
CA GLU A 242 -7.41 -21.79 -12.84
C GLU A 242 -8.92 -21.59 -12.68
N ALA A 243 -9.51 -22.21 -11.66
CA ALA A 243 -10.93 -22.07 -11.34
C ALA A 243 -11.26 -20.73 -10.66
N VAL A 244 -10.24 -19.93 -10.27
CA VAL A 244 -10.47 -18.59 -9.76
C VAL A 244 -10.79 -17.68 -10.94
N PRO A 245 -11.98 -17.05 -10.99
CA PRO A 245 -12.29 -16.09 -12.04
C PRO A 245 -11.19 -15.02 -12.06
N GLN A 246 -10.56 -14.82 -13.22
CA GLN A 246 -9.61 -13.74 -13.38
C GLN A 246 -10.37 -12.43 -13.17
N GLN A 247 -10.29 -11.86 -11.96
CA GLN A 247 -10.53 -10.43 -11.81
C GLN A 247 -9.42 -9.75 -12.59
N GLN A 248 -9.75 -9.24 -13.77
CA GLN A 248 -8.82 -8.43 -14.56
C GLN A 248 -8.25 -7.36 -13.63
N PRO A 249 -6.92 -7.34 -13.41
CA PRO A 249 -6.30 -6.20 -12.79
C PRO A 249 -6.55 -5.02 -13.72
N SER A 250 -7.22 -3.97 -13.24
CA SER A 250 -7.20 -2.70 -13.95
C SER A 250 -5.76 -2.19 -13.89
N GLU A 251 -4.98 -2.42 -14.95
CA GLU A 251 -3.64 -1.88 -15.16
C GLU A 251 -3.65 -0.36 -15.43
N GLY A 252 -4.47 0.38 -14.67
CA GLY A 252 -4.43 1.83 -14.65
C GLY A 252 -3.53 2.30 -13.51
N GLU A 253 -2.59 3.19 -13.80
CA GLU A 253 -1.97 4.00 -12.76
C GLU A 253 -3.08 4.69 -11.95
N HIS A 254 -3.07 4.55 -10.63
CA HIS A 254 -4.10 5.12 -9.76
C HIS A 254 -3.63 6.42 -9.12
N VAL A 255 -4.53 7.40 -9.01
CA VAL A 255 -4.30 8.67 -8.34
C VAL A 255 -5.29 8.82 -7.18
N VAL A 256 -4.84 9.42 -6.08
CA VAL A 256 -5.71 9.74 -4.94
C VAL A 256 -6.43 11.06 -5.20
N ALA A 257 -7.73 10.99 -5.45
CA ALA A 257 -8.59 12.15 -5.54
C ALA A 257 -8.89 12.71 -4.13
N ALA A 258 -8.43 13.94 -3.87
CA ALA A 258 -8.63 14.62 -2.60
C ALA A 258 -10.12 14.93 -2.34
N PRO A 259 -10.62 14.75 -1.10
CA PRO A 259 -12.04 14.93 -0.78
C PRO A 259 -12.51 16.34 -1.10
N PHE A 260 -13.74 16.45 -1.61
CA PHE A 260 -14.38 17.72 -2.05
C PHE A 260 -13.68 18.46 -3.21
N GLY A 261 -12.60 17.88 -3.77
CA GLY A 261 -11.92 18.37 -4.97
C GLY A 261 -12.59 17.91 -6.28
N LYS A 262 -12.16 18.48 -7.41
CA LYS A 262 -12.72 18.22 -8.76
C LYS A 262 -12.84 16.73 -9.09
N GLN A 263 -11.72 16.01 -9.04
CA GLN A 263 -11.66 14.58 -9.34
C GLN A 263 -12.57 13.75 -8.43
N TRP A 264 -12.60 14.11 -7.15
CA TRP A 264 -13.38 13.39 -6.16
C TRP A 264 -14.87 13.61 -6.36
N THR A 265 -15.31 14.85 -6.57
CA THR A 265 -16.73 15.13 -6.80
C THR A 265 -17.21 14.49 -8.10
N VAL A 266 -16.44 14.60 -9.19
CA VAL A 266 -16.80 13.98 -10.47
C VAL A 266 -16.89 12.45 -10.34
N HIS A 267 -15.96 11.81 -9.64
CA HIS A 267 -16.03 10.38 -9.35
C HIS A 267 -17.31 10.01 -8.56
N VAL A 268 -17.64 10.78 -7.52
CA VAL A 268 -18.87 10.58 -6.74
C VAL A 268 -20.11 10.70 -7.62
N LEU A 269 -20.17 11.73 -8.48
CA LEU A 269 -21.29 11.93 -9.40
C LEU A 269 -21.42 10.77 -10.41
N ARG A 270 -20.31 10.27 -10.96
CA ARG A 270 -20.30 9.09 -11.85
C ARG A 270 -20.86 7.84 -11.17
N LEU A 271 -20.48 7.62 -9.91
CA LEU A 271 -21.02 6.52 -9.11
C LEU A 271 -22.52 6.69 -8.85
N LEU A 272 -22.99 7.92 -8.63
CA LEU A 272 -24.41 8.23 -8.40
C LEU A 272 -25.27 8.10 -9.66
N SER A 273 -24.70 8.29 -10.84
CA SER A 273 -25.38 8.04 -12.12
C SER A 273 -25.68 6.55 -12.37
N SER A 274 -25.01 5.65 -11.65
CA SER A 274 -25.31 4.21 -11.71
C SER A 274 -26.59 3.86 -10.95
N ALA A 275 -27.29 2.82 -11.38
CA ALA A 275 -28.53 2.36 -10.74
C ALA A 275 -28.31 2.01 -9.25
N PRO A 276 -29.23 2.41 -8.35
CA PRO A 276 -29.12 2.06 -6.94
C PRO A 276 -29.31 0.56 -6.71
N VAL A 277 -28.69 0.05 -5.66
CA VAL A 277 -29.01 -1.28 -5.13
C VAL A 277 -30.33 -1.23 -4.35
N GLU A 278 -31.03 -2.36 -4.30
CA GLU A 278 -32.27 -2.47 -3.53
C GLU A 278 -31.98 -2.29 -2.03
N PRO A 279 -32.64 -1.33 -1.35
CA PRO A 279 -32.50 -1.17 0.10
C PRO A 279 -32.96 -2.42 0.85
N PRO A 280 -32.48 -2.66 2.08
CA PRO A 280 -33.02 -3.71 2.95
C PRO A 280 -34.52 -3.51 3.18
N ALA A 281 -35.22 -4.49 3.77
CA ALA A 281 -36.64 -4.36 4.07
C ALA A 281 -36.92 -3.15 5.00
N PRO A 282 -38.00 -2.38 4.79
CA PRO A 282 -38.37 -1.30 5.69
C PRO A 282 -38.88 -1.80 7.03
N THR A 283 -38.71 -1.00 8.09
CA THR A 283 -39.36 -1.26 9.39
C THR A 283 -40.88 -1.20 9.26
N ALA A 284 -41.62 -1.76 10.22
CA ALA A 284 -43.09 -1.74 10.19
C ALA A 284 -43.66 -0.32 10.06
N PHE A 285 -43.11 0.63 10.81
CA PHE A 285 -43.49 2.04 10.74
C PHE A 285 -43.19 2.66 9.37
N GLN A 286 -41.99 2.41 8.82
CA GLN A 286 -41.63 2.91 7.48
C GLN A 286 -42.50 2.27 6.39
N ARG A 287 -42.84 0.98 6.49
CA ARG A 287 -43.78 0.31 5.57
C ARG A 287 -45.14 0.98 5.61
N GLN A 288 -45.66 1.29 6.80
CA GLN A 288 -46.92 1.99 6.96
C GLN A 288 -46.88 3.38 6.30
N GLN A 289 -45.81 4.15 6.50
CA GLN A 289 -45.64 5.47 5.88
C GLN A 289 -45.54 5.39 4.35
N ILE A 290 -44.79 4.42 3.83
CA ILE A 290 -44.66 4.21 2.37
C ILE A 290 -46.02 3.81 1.78
N ALA A 291 -46.74 2.89 2.42
CA ALA A 291 -48.05 2.42 1.96
C ALA A 291 -49.13 3.50 2.03
N ALA A 292 -49.08 4.38 3.05
CA ALA A 292 -49.97 5.53 3.15
C ALA A 292 -49.73 6.58 2.04
N GLY A 293 -48.57 6.53 1.37
CA GLY A 293 -48.23 7.41 0.26
C GLY A 293 -48.03 8.87 0.68
N GLY A 294 -48.26 9.79 -0.28
CA GLY A 294 -48.10 11.22 -0.09
C GLY A 294 -46.64 11.65 0.16
N VAL A 295 -46.48 12.91 0.61
CA VAL A 295 -45.16 13.53 0.82
C VAL A 295 -44.34 12.78 1.87
N ALA A 296 -44.98 12.34 2.96
CA ALA A 296 -44.31 11.62 4.04
C ALA A 296 -43.78 10.25 3.57
N GLY A 297 -44.60 9.47 2.86
CA GLY A 297 -44.18 8.18 2.30
C GLY A 297 -43.07 8.33 1.28
N HIS A 298 -43.19 9.30 0.37
CA HIS A 298 -42.15 9.59 -0.62
C HIS A 298 -40.82 9.97 0.02
N ARG A 299 -40.84 10.82 1.07
CA ARG A 299 -39.63 11.18 1.83
C ARG A 299 -38.96 9.96 2.45
N VAL A 300 -39.72 9.01 2.98
CA VAL A 300 -39.15 7.75 3.51
C VAL A 300 -38.47 6.95 2.40
N VAL A 301 -39.06 6.85 1.21
CA VAL A 301 -38.41 6.15 0.08
C VAL A 301 -37.08 6.80 -0.29
N LEU A 302 -37.04 8.13 -0.43
CA LEU A 302 -35.82 8.87 -0.78
C LEU A 302 -34.75 8.77 0.32
N GLU A 303 -35.12 8.87 1.59
CA GLU A 303 -34.18 8.72 2.72
C GLU A 303 -33.56 7.31 2.72
N ARG A 304 -34.36 6.28 2.44
CA ARG A 304 -33.86 4.90 2.33
C ARG A 304 -32.92 4.72 1.15
N LEU A 305 -33.26 5.28 -0.01
CA LEU A 305 -32.38 5.26 -1.18
C LEU A 305 -31.06 5.97 -0.89
N SER A 306 -31.11 7.12 -0.22
CA SER A 306 -29.91 7.87 0.17
C SER A 306 -29.02 7.03 1.08
N ARG A 307 -29.61 6.39 2.10
CA ARG A 307 -28.87 5.60 3.09
C ARG A 307 -28.33 4.26 2.58
N PHE A 308 -29.03 3.60 1.65
CA PHE A 308 -28.73 2.22 1.28
C PHE A 308 -28.50 1.99 -0.22
N GLY A 309 -29.01 2.88 -1.08
CA GLY A 309 -29.01 2.69 -2.54
C GLY A 309 -27.64 2.78 -3.19
N TRP A 310 -26.68 3.50 -2.60
CA TRP A 310 -25.31 3.59 -3.11
C TRP A 310 -24.26 3.31 -2.02
N PRO A 311 -24.06 2.05 -1.61
CA PRO A 311 -23.13 1.68 -0.54
C PRO A 311 -21.70 2.17 -0.79
N ARG A 312 -21.24 2.09 -2.05
CA ARG A 312 -19.92 2.58 -2.44
C ARG A 312 -19.80 4.09 -2.27
N VAL A 313 -20.80 4.86 -2.70
CA VAL A 313 -20.82 6.31 -2.51
C VAL A 313 -20.83 6.64 -1.03
N ASN A 314 -21.70 5.99 -0.23
CA ASN A 314 -21.76 6.19 1.21
C ASN A 314 -20.40 5.96 1.90
N SER A 315 -19.66 4.93 1.50
CA SER A 315 -18.29 4.69 2.00
C SER A 315 -17.31 5.80 1.58
N VAL A 316 -17.39 6.28 0.34
CA VAL A 316 -16.55 7.40 -0.15
C VAL A 316 -16.85 8.69 0.61
N LEU A 317 -18.13 8.98 0.90
CA LEU A 317 -18.55 10.15 1.66
C LEU A 317 -18.13 10.09 3.13
N GLU A 318 -18.25 8.93 3.76
CA GLU A 318 -17.80 8.71 5.15
C GLU A 318 -16.29 8.93 5.28
N ARG A 319 -15.51 8.35 4.37
CA ARG A 319 -14.06 8.58 4.30
C ARG A 319 -13.71 10.04 4.07
N ALA A 320 -14.45 10.73 3.19
CA ALA A 320 -14.21 12.14 2.91
C ALA A 320 -14.48 13.04 4.11
N ALA A 321 -15.48 12.71 4.94
CA ALA A 321 -15.73 13.41 6.21
C ALA A 321 -14.55 13.30 7.20
N GLU A 322 -13.77 12.22 7.10
CA GLU A 322 -12.52 12.02 7.85
C GLU A 322 -11.29 12.65 7.16
N GLY A 323 -11.48 13.38 6.06
CA GLY A 323 -10.40 13.97 5.26
C GLY A 323 -9.66 12.97 4.37
N LYS A 324 -10.19 11.75 4.17
CA LYS A 324 -9.57 10.72 3.34
C LYS A 324 -10.12 10.75 1.91
N GLY A 325 -9.22 10.86 0.93
CA GLY A 325 -9.55 10.75 -0.49
C GLY A 325 -9.90 9.33 -0.94
N VAL A 326 -10.20 9.20 -2.23
CA VAL A 326 -10.50 7.93 -2.90
C VAL A 326 -9.51 7.68 -4.04
N SER A 327 -9.14 6.42 -4.26
CA SER A 327 -8.26 6.02 -5.36
C SER A 327 -9.09 5.86 -6.63
N ILE A 328 -8.73 6.59 -7.69
CA ILE A 328 -9.36 6.53 -9.03
C ILE A 328 -8.31 6.21 -10.09
N THR A 329 -8.71 5.79 -11.28
CA THR A 329 -7.75 5.57 -12.38
C THR A 329 -7.23 6.92 -12.90
N ARG A 330 -6.00 6.95 -13.45
CA ARG A 330 -5.44 8.16 -14.05
C ARG A 330 -6.29 8.68 -15.21
N GLU A 331 -6.87 7.79 -16.01
CA GLU A 331 -7.81 8.14 -17.07
C GLU A 331 -9.03 8.89 -16.53
N GLU A 332 -9.67 8.35 -15.49
CA GLU A 332 -10.80 9.01 -14.81
C GLU A 332 -10.38 10.36 -14.20
N ALA A 333 -9.15 10.47 -13.70
CA ALA A 333 -8.63 11.69 -13.10
C ALA A 333 -8.35 12.81 -14.14
N GLN A 334 -8.17 12.44 -15.41
CA GLN A 334 -7.89 13.35 -16.53
C GLN A 334 -9.17 13.74 -17.30
N ASP A 335 -10.11 12.80 -17.42
CA ASP A 335 -11.41 13.03 -18.04
C ASP A 335 -12.38 13.68 -17.05
N LEU A 336 -12.29 15.00 -16.89
CA LEU A 336 -13.18 15.78 -16.02
C LEU A 336 -13.98 16.79 -16.85
N PRO A 337 -15.29 16.96 -16.59
CA PRO A 337 -16.04 18.07 -17.15
C PRO A 337 -15.54 19.41 -16.59
N GLU A 338 -15.97 20.52 -17.20
CA GLU A 338 -15.71 21.84 -16.63
C GLU A 338 -16.36 21.96 -15.24
N THR A 339 -15.58 22.41 -14.27
CA THR A 339 -15.98 22.50 -12.86
C THR A 339 -15.66 23.86 -12.29
N HIS A 340 -16.48 24.31 -11.35
CA HIS A 340 -16.27 25.55 -10.59
C HIS A 340 -16.34 25.26 -9.09
N ALA A 341 -15.72 26.15 -8.30
CA ALA A 341 -15.75 26.06 -6.84
C ALA A 341 -17.05 26.68 -6.32
N VAL A 342 -17.81 25.89 -5.57
CA VAL A 342 -19.06 26.30 -4.92
C VAL A 342 -18.79 26.49 -3.43
N ALA A 343 -19.05 27.69 -2.91
CA ALA A 343 -18.90 27.96 -1.48
C ALA A 343 -19.94 27.18 -0.67
N VAL A 344 -19.53 26.61 0.45
CA VAL A 344 -20.43 25.93 1.39
C VAL A 344 -21.47 26.93 1.89
N ASP A 345 -22.74 26.49 1.99
CA ASP A 345 -23.91 27.30 2.34
C ASP A 345 -24.23 28.48 1.39
N SER A 346 -23.63 28.52 0.19
CA SER A 346 -24.08 29.43 -0.86
C SER A 346 -25.43 29.00 -1.46
N PRO A 347 -26.15 29.90 -2.16
CA PRO A 347 -27.35 29.53 -2.91
C PRO A 347 -27.13 28.35 -3.86
N ASP A 348 -25.98 28.31 -4.54
CA ASP A 348 -25.62 27.21 -5.45
C ASP A 348 -25.40 25.89 -4.69
N PHE A 349 -24.77 25.94 -3.51
CA PHE A 349 -24.63 24.77 -2.65
C PHE A 349 -25.99 24.20 -2.23
N HIS A 350 -26.93 25.06 -1.85
CA HIS A 350 -28.30 24.64 -1.52
C HIS A 350 -29.06 24.14 -2.75
N HIS A 351 -28.80 24.69 -3.93
CA HIS A 351 -29.36 24.18 -5.19
C HIS A 351 -28.90 22.75 -5.48
N TRP A 352 -27.60 22.48 -5.35
CA TRP A 352 -27.03 21.12 -5.44
C TRP A 352 -27.63 20.18 -4.39
N ARG A 353 -27.78 20.65 -3.14
CA ARG A 353 -28.38 19.86 -2.06
C ARG A 353 -29.81 19.45 -2.39
N SER A 354 -30.63 20.40 -2.81
CA SER A 354 -32.02 20.13 -3.18
C SER A 354 -32.11 19.11 -4.31
N ALA A 355 -31.23 19.18 -5.30
CA ALA A 355 -31.21 18.24 -6.40
C ALA A 355 -30.82 16.81 -6.00
N PHE A 356 -29.92 16.66 -5.02
CA PHE A 356 -29.58 15.36 -4.43
C PHE A 356 -30.75 14.81 -3.62
N ASP A 357 -31.36 15.64 -2.78
CA ASP A 357 -32.50 15.26 -1.93
C ASP A 357 -33.67 14.76 -2.80
N GLN A 358 -34.00 15.45 -3.89
CA GLN A 358 -35.05 15.07 -4.84
C GLN A 358 -34.80 13.72 -5.53
N ARG A 359 -33.53 13.31 -5.68
CA ARG A 359 -33.13 12.03 -6.29
C ARG A 359 -32.93 10.92 -5.26
N GLY A 360 -33.01 11.24 -3.97
CA GLY A 360 -32.64 10.32 -2.90
C GLY A 360 -31.15 9.97 -2.94
N TRP A 361 -30.31 10.87 -3.45
CA TRP A 361 -28.86 10.67 -3.45
C TRP A 361 -28.28 10.95 -2.07
N PRO A 362 -27.24 10.21 -1.64
CA PRO A 362 -26.52 10.52 -0.42
C PRO A 362 -25.82 11.88 -0.49
N TRP A 363 -26.09 12.73 0.50
CA TRP A 363 -25.52 14.06 0.58
C TRP A 363 -24.16 14.08 1.28
N LEU A 364 -23.32 15.03 0.87
CA LEU A 364 -21.97 15.27 1.37
C LEU A 364 -22.00 15.64 2.87
N LYS A 365 -21.19 14.95 3.68
CA LYS A 365 -20.93 15.35 5.08
C LYS A 365 -19.69 16.25 5.12
N VAL A 366 -19.92 17.55 5.04
CA VAL A 366 -18.86 18.56 4.89
C VAL A 366 -18.28 18.93 6.27
N PRO A 367 -16.98 18.70 6.54
CA PRO A 367 -16.33 19.13 7.77
C PRO A 367 -16.20 20.66 7.85
N HIS A 368 -16.23 21.22 9.07
CA HIS A 368 -16.16 22.67 9.32
C HIS A 368 -14.98 23.41 8.64
N GLY A 369 -13.87 22.72 8.35
CA GLY A 369 -12.70 23.31 7.69
C GLY A 369 -12.82 23.45 6.17
N VAL A 370 -13.82 22.82 5.54
CA VAL A 370 -14.02 22.84 4.09
C VAL A 370 -14.91 24.02 3.74
N LYS A 371 -14.36 24.98 2.99
CA LYS A 371 -15.07 26.21 2.58
C LYS A 371 -15.69 26.13 1.19
N VAL A 372 -15.15 25.27 0.34
CA VAL A 372 -15.56 25.13 -1.06
C VAL A 372 -15.61 23.67 -1.47
N ILE A 373 -16.53 23.34 -2.37
CA ILE A 373 -16.66 22.03 -3.01
C ILE A 373 -16.74 22.26 -4.51
N TRP A 374 -16.06 21.42 -5.29
CA TRP A 374 -16.08 21.55 -6.74
C TRP A 374 -17.27 20.82 -7.34
N PHE A 375 -18.02 21.47 -8.21
CA PHE A 375 -19.13 20.89 -8.95
C PHE A 375 -19.06 21.23 -10.45
N PRO A 376 -19.67 20.41 -11.34
CA PRO A 376 -19.78 20.73 -12.77
C PRO A 376 -20.49 22.07 -13.03
N ILE A 377 -20.06 22.80 -14.05
CA ILE A 377 -20.66 24.08 -14.46
C ILE A 377 -22.09 23.90 -15.00
N ASP A 378 -22.38 22.77 -15.64
CA ASP A 378 -23.71 22.46 -16.19
C ASP A 378 -24.82 22.31 -15.11
N GLY A 379 -24.43 22.36 -13.83
CA GLY A 379 -25.33 22.27 -12.69
C GLY A 379 -25.90 20.87 -12.46
N PRO A 380 -26.75 20.69 -11.44
CA PRO A 380 -27.28 19.38 -11.09
C PRO A 380 -28.34 18.85 -12.07
N GLN A 381 -28.86 19.68 -12.98
CA GLN A 381 -29.90 19.27 -13.92
C GLN A 381 -29.38 18.42 -15.08
N SER A 382 -28.12 18.62 -15.48
CA SER A 382 -27.48 17.82 -16.53
C SER A 382 -27.23 16.37 -16.11
N LEU A 383 -27.25 16.09 -14.80
CA LEU A 383 -27.03 14.76 -14.26
C LEU A 383 -28.30 13.91 -14.35
N GLN A 384 -28.24 12.91 -15.23
CA GLN A 384 -29.27 11.89 -15.37
C GLN A 384 -29.15 10.88 -14.23
N SER A 385 -30.24 10.65 -13.49
CA SER A 385 -30.36 9.49 -12.61
C SER A 385 -30.83 8.30 -13.42
N ALA A 386 -30.18 7.14 -13.30
CA ALA A 386 -30.90 5.88 -13.45
C ALA A 386 -31.98 5.87 -12.36
N GLY A 387 -33.22 6.19 -12.72
CA GLY A 387 -34.32 6.30 -11.76
C GLY A 387 -34.45 5.05 -10.88
N PRO A 388 -35.13 5.14 -9.73
CA PRO A 388 -35.41 3.95 -8.92
C PRO A 388 -36.03 2.86 -9.80
N PRO A 389 -35.71 1.57 -9.59
CA PRO A 389 -36.33 0.50 -10.34
C PRO A 389 -37.84 0.69 -10.26
N GLN A 390 -38.49 0.83 -11.42
CA GLN A 390 -39.94 0.98 -11.49
C GLN A 390 -40.53 -0.18 -10.68
N GLN A 391 -41.16 0.13 -9.55
CA GLN A 391 -42.02 -0.84 -8.89
C GLN A 391 -43.04 -1.22 -9.95
N LYS A 392 -42.97 -2.46 -10.44
CA LYS A 392 -44.04 -3.03 -11.27
C LYS A 392 -45.33 -2.72 -10.53
N ALA A 393 -46.16 -1.86 -11.11
CA ALA A 393 -47.52 -1.70 -10.67
C ALA A 393 -48.11 -3.12 -10.66
N GLN A 394 -48.38 -3.64 -9.47
CA GLN A 394 -49.25 -4.79 -9.33
C GLN A 394 -50.63 -4.26 -9.71
N SER A 395 -50.95 -4.32 -10.99
CA SER A 395 -52.33 -4.26 -11.47
C SER A 395 -53.04 -5.47 -10.86
N GLY A 396 -53.83 -5.21 -9.82
CA GLY A 396 -54.93 -6.06 -9.41
C GLY A 396 -56.13 -5.84 -10.30
#